data_AF-A0A1J3IHY2-F1
#
_entry.id   AF-A0A1J3IHY2-F1
#
_cell.length_a   1.000
_cell.length_b   1.000
_cell.length_c   1.000
_cell.angle_alpha   90.00
_cell.angle_beta   90.00
_cell.angle_gamma   90.00
#
_symmetry.space_group_name_H-M   'P 1'
#
loop_
_entity.id
_entity.type
_entity.pdbx_description
1 polymer ?
#
loop_
_entity_poly.entity_id
_entity_poly.type
_entity_poly.pdbx_seq_one_letter_code
_entity_poly.pdbx_strand_id
1 'polypeptide(L)'
;LTLSAGLEGYHVSVDGKHVTSFPFRTGFTLEDATGLTVTGDIEVHSVFAGSLPTLHPNFAPQRHFELSSNWQAPSIPDEEEVELFIGILSAGNH
;
A
#
# COMPACT_ATOMS: atom_id res chain seq x y z
N LEU A 1 13.17 4.60 -5.36
CA LEU A 1 12.21 4.48 -6.47
C LEU A 1 10.80 4.46 -5.91
N THR A 2 9.85 5.11 -6.58
CA THR A 2 8.42 5.07 -6.25
C THR A 2 7.65 4.60 -7.47
N LEU A 3 6.86 3.55 -7.29
CA LEU A 3 5.87 3.08 -8.26
C LEU A 3 4.48 3.41 -7.73
N SER A 4 3.68 4.09 -8.54
CA SER A 4 2.29 4.43 -8.21
C SER A 4 1.36 3.97 -9.33
N ALA A 5 0.17 3.52 -8.94
CA ALA A 5 -0.91 3.18 -9.87
C ALA A 5 -2.01 4.23 -9.72
N GLY A 6 -2.19 5.05 -10.75
CA GLY A 6 -3.18 6.13 -10.82
C GLY A 6 -4.31 5.84 -11.81
N LEU A 7 -5.11 6.85 -12.14
CA LEU A 7 -6.24 6.73 -13.06
C LEU A 7 -5.80 6.33 -14.48
N GLU A 8 -4.66 6.85 -14.94
CA GLU A 8 -4.19 6.68 -16.33
C GLU A 8 -3.19 5.53 -16.49
N GLY A 9 -2.77 4.89 -15.40
CA GLY A 9 -1.81 3.79 -15.42
C GLY A 9 -0.75 3.86 -14.33
N TYR A 10 0.42 3.32 -14.64
CA TYR A 10 1.56 3.29 -13.74
C TYR A 10 2.45 4.52 -13.94
N HIS A 11 2.90 5.11 -12.85
CA HIS A 11 3.85 6.22 -12.86
C HIS A 11 5.06 5.87 -12.00
N VAL A 12 6.24 6.12 -12.53
CA VAL A 12 7.53 5.80 -11.89
C VAL A 12 8.30 7.09 -11.64
N SER A 13 8.74 7.25 -10.40
CA SER A 13 9.58 8.35 -9.96
C SER A 13 10.85 7.85 -9.30
N VAL A 14 11.94 8.60 -9.49
CA VAL A 14 13.24 8.38 -8.84
C VAL A 14 13.60 9.68 -8.12
N ASP A 15 13.96 9.58 -6.85
CA ASP A 15 14.29 10.74 -5.99
C ASP A 15 13.23 11.84 -6.01
N GLY A 16 11.95 11.44 -6.01
CA GLY A 16 10.81 12.36 -6.04
C GLY A 16 10.51 12.98 -7.42
N LYS A 17 11.33 12.71 -8.44
CA LYS A 17 11.14 13.21 -9.80
C LYS A 17 10.52 12.15 -10.70
N HIS A 18 9.47 12.52 -11.43
CA HIS A 18 8.86 11.64 -12.44
C HIS A 18 9.86 11.31 -13.56
N VAL A 19 9.89 10.03 -13.95
CA VAL A 19 10.79 9.51 -14.99
C VAL A 19 10.01 8.93 -16.17
N THR A 20 8.96 8.14 -15.90
CA THR A 20 8.20 7.48 -16.97
C THR A 20 6.82 7.05 -16.50
N SER A 21 5.92 6.85 -17.47
CA SER A 21 4.56 6.37 -17.27
C SER A 21 4.14 5.38 -18.34
N PHE A 22 3.27 4.45 -17.96
CA PHE A 22 2.76 3.41 -18.85
C PHE A 22 1.26 3.21 -18.60
N PRO A 23 0.42 3.14 -19.65
CA PRO A 23 -1.00 2.87 -19.47
C PRO A 23 -1.22 1.46 -18.95
N PHE A 24 -2.37 1.22 -18.31
CA PHE A 24 -2.81 -0.14 -17.99
C PHE A 24 -2.92 -0.98 -19.26
N ARG A 25 -2.52 -2.25 -19.17
CA ARG A 25 -2.74 -3.22 -20.24
C ARG A 25 -4.16 -3.76 -20.13
N THR A 26 -4.87 -3.81 -21.24
CA THR A 26 -6.21 -4.40 -21.30
C THR A 26 -6.18 -5.83 -20.78
N GLY A 27 -7.11 -6.17 -19.88
CA GLY A 27 -7.18 -7.49 -19.25
C GLY A 27 -6.30 -7.69 -18.01
N PHE A 28 -5.60 -6.63 -17.56
CA PHE A 28 -4.85 -6.64 -16.30
C PHE A 28 -5.29 -5.44 -15.47
N THR A 29 -6.27 -5.64 -14.59
CA THR A 29 -6.71 -4.59 -13.66
C THR A 29 -5.82 -4.60 -12.43
N LEU A 30 -5.66 -3.44 -11.79
CA LEU A 30 -4.84 -3.32 -10.57
C LEU A 30 -5.37 -4.20 -9.43
N GLU A 31 -6.68 -4.45 -9.39
CA GLU A 31 -7.33 -5.31 -8.40
C GLU A 31 -6.92 -6.79 -8.51
N ASP A 32 -6.40 -7.22 -9.65
CA ASP A 32 -5.88 -8.57 -9.86
C ASP A 32 -4.39 -8.71 -9.47
N ALA A 33 -3.70 -7.60 -9.19
CA ALA A 33 -2.29 -7.62 -8.82
C ALA A 33 -2.13 -8.11 -7.38
N THR A 34 -1.67 -9.35 -7.22
CA THR A 34 -1.51 -10.01 -5.90
C THR A 34 -0.09 -9.91 -5.32
N GLY A 35 0.87 -9.42 -6.09
CA GLY A 35 2.27 -9.35 -5.66
C GLY A 35 3.09 -8.35 -6.46
N LEU A 36 4.24 -8.00 -5.86
CA LEU A 36 5.29 -7.19 -6.48
C LEU A 36 6.58 -7.99 -6.45
N THR A 37 7.23 -8.13 -7.59
CA THR A 37 8.55 -8.77 -7.70
C THR A 37 9.56 -7.77 -8.25
N VAL A 38 10.70 -7.65 -7.58
CA VAL A 38 11.82 -6.83 -8.03
C VAL A 38 13.02 -7.75 -8.22
N THR A 39 13.63 -7.71 -9.41
CA THR A 39 14.75 -8.59 -9.79
C THR A 39 15.85 -7.79 -10.46
N GLY A 40 17.08 -8.31 -10.41
CA GLY A 40 18.28 -7.68 -10.97
C GLY A 40 19.43 -7.68 -9.98
N ASP A 41 20.52 -6.99 -10.35
CA ASP A 41 21.67 -6.76 -9.48
C ASP A 41 21.39 -5.54 -8.59
N ILE A 42 20.60 -5.76 -7.53
CA ILE A 42 20.18 -4.73 -6.59
C ILE A 42 20.21 -5.24 -5.16
N GLU A 43 20.54 -4.35 -4.23
CA GLU A 43 20.38 -4.55 -2.79
C GLU A 43 19.18 -3.74 -2.31
N VAL A 44 18.15 -4.42 -1.80
CA VAL A 44 16.91 -3.77 -1.35
C VAL A 44 17.03 -3.45 0.13
N HIS A 45 17.20 -2.17 0.45
CA HIS A 45 17.33 -1.72 1.85
C HIS A 45 15.98 -1.70 2.59
N SER A 46 14.91 -1.33 1.90
CA SER A 46 13.58 -1.18 2.50
C SER A 46 12.49 -1.14 1.44
N VAL A 47 11.31 -1.65 1.77
CA VAL A 47 10.10 -1.55 0.95
C VAL A 47 8.99 -0.95 1.79
N PHE A 48 8.33 0.08 1.26
CA PHE A 48 7.21 0.74 1.92
C PHE A 48 6.00 0.79 0.99
N ALA A 49 4.83 0.44 1.53
CA ALA A 49 3.54 0.65 0.88
C ALA A 49 2.91 1.92 1.46
N GLY A 50 2.97 3.02 0.70
CA GLY A 50 2.52 4.34 1.17
C GLY A 50 1.02 4.60 1.07
N SER A 51 0.25 3.67 0.49
CA SER A 51 -1.19 3.80 0.32
C SER A 51 -1.85 2.42 0.45
N LEU A 52 -2.87 2.31 1.30
CA LEU A 52 -3.76 1.15 1.27
C LEU A 52 -4.49 1.11 -0.07
N PRO A 53 -4.88 -0.08 -0.58
CA PRO A 53 -5.71 -0.19 -1.77
C PRO A 53 -7.03 0.56 -1.53
N THR A 54 -7.11 1.80 -2.01
CA THR A 54 -8.39 2.43 -2.25
C THR A 54 -8.97 1.68 -3.44
N LEU A 55 -10.14 1.05 -3.25
CA LEU A 55 -10.98 0.64 -4.38
C LEU A 55 -10.96 1.78 -5.41
N HIS A 56 -10.89 1.44 -6.69
CA HIS A 56 -10.89 2.43 -7.77
C HIS A 56 -11.89 3.56 -7.44
N PRO A 57 -11.58 4.85 -7.62
CA PRO A 57 -12.39 5.95 -7.08
C PRO A 57 -13.89 5.87 -7.44
N ASN A 58 -14.24 5.31 -8.62
CA ASN A 58 -15.64 5.04 -9.01
C ASN A 58 -16.35 3.95 -8.20
N PHE A 59 -15.61 3.06 -7.53
CA PHE A 59 -16.08 1.88 -6.83
C PHE A 59 -15.72 1.90 -5.34
N ALA A 60 -15.14 2.98 -4.80
CA ALA A 60 -14.96 3.12 -3.38
C ALA A 60 -16.30 3.55 -2.74
N PRO A 61 -17.09 2.66 -2.12
CA PRO A 61 -18.08 3.11 -1.16
C PRO A 61 -17.32 3.93 -0.11
N GLN A 62 -17.86 5.09 0.27
CA GLN A 62 -17.39 5.84 1.43
C GLN A 62 -17.58 4.95 2.66
N ARG A 63 -16.63 4.05 2.92
CA ARG A 63 -16.59 3.25 4.13
C ARG A 63 -16.03 4.16 5.20
N HIS A 64 -16.92 4.79 5.95
CA HIS A 64 -16.55 5.32 7.25
C HIS A 64 -15.97 4.16 8.06
N PHE A 65 -14.70 4.27 8.42
CA PHE A 65 -14.08 3.34 9.34
C PHE A 65 -14.73 3.59 10.70
N GLU A 66 -15.65 2.73 11.12
CA GLU A 66 -16.16 2.78 12.49
C GLU A 66 -15.02 2.40 13.42
N LEU A 67 -14.62 3.34 14.29
CA LEU A 67 -13.65 3.12 15.36
C LEU A 67 -14.27 2.21 16.44
N SER A 68 -14.50 0.95 16.09
CA SER A 68 -14.98 -0.08 17.00
C SER A 68 -13.84 -0.64 17.84
N SER A 69 -14.10 -0.91 19.12
CA SER A 69 -13.17 -1.59 20.03
C SER A 69 -12.76 -2.98 19.55
N ASN A 70 -13.53 -3.58 18.63
CA ASN A 70 -13.20 -4.87 18.01
C ASN A 70 -11.92 -4.80 17.14
N TRP A 71 -11.51 -3.61 16.70
CA TRP A 71 -10.31 -3.40 15.88
C TRP A 71 -9.09 -2.95 16.70
N GLN A 72 -9.24 -2.76 18.01
CA GLN A 72 -8.12 -2.38 18.87
C GLN A 72 -7.22 -3.60 19.12
N ALA A 73 -5.90 -3.39 19.03
CA ALA A 73 -4.97 -4.43 19.42
C ALA A 73 -5.16 -4.75 20.91
N PRO A 74 -5.13 -6.04 21.30
CA PRO A 74 -5.14 -6.41 22.71
C PRO A 74 -3.90 -5.86 23.42
N SER A 75 -4.00 -5.66 24.74
CA SER A 75 -2.85 -5.28 25.55
C SER A 75 -1.71 -6.28 25.39
N ILE A 76 -0.49 -5.76 25.27
CA ILE A 76 0.71 -6.59 25.18
C ILE A 76 0.87 -7.31 26.53
N PRO A 77 1.10 -8.65 26.55
CA PRO A 77 1.37 -9.38 27.79
C PRO A 77 2.69 -8.90 28.41
N ASP A 78 2.69 -8.65 29.72
CA ASP A 78 3.88 -8.16 30.45
C ASP A 78 4.99 -9.23 30.63
N GLU A 79 4.67 -10.51 30.40
CA GLU A 79 5.53 -11.65 30.74
C GLU A 79 6.23 -12.31 29.52
N GLU A 80 5.81 -12.01 28.29
CA GLU A 80 6.35 -12.64 27.07
C GLU A 80 7.13 -11.63 26.21
N GLU A 81 8.31 -12.03 25.72
CA GLU A 81 9.05 -11.24 24.74
C GLU A 81 8.27 -11.21 23.42
N VAL A 82 7.91 -10.01 22.96
CA VAL A 82 7.23 -9.83 21.68
C VAL A 82 8.22 -10.02 20.53
N GLU A 83 8.05 -11.09 19.76
CA GLU A 83 8.89 -11.35 18.57
C GLU A 83 8.48 -10.48 17.36
N LEU A 84 7.21 -10.08 17.26
CA LEU A 84 6.68 -9.30 16.13
C LEU A 84 5.45 -8.47 16.52
N PHE A 85 5.48 -7.17 16.22
CA PHE A 85 4.33 -6.27 16.35
C PHE A 85 3.92 -5.74 14.97
N ILE A 86 2.64 -5.87 14.64
CA ILE A 86 2.07 -5.35 13.38
C ILE A 86 0.93 -4.38 13.74
N GLY A 87 1.14 -3.10 13.45
CA GLY A 87 0.11 -2.06 13.58
C GLY A 87 -0.37 -1.59 12.20
N ILE A 88 -1.67 -1.33 12.07
CA ILE A 88 -2.24 -0.67 10.89
C ILE A 88 -2.45 0.80 11.24
N LEU A 89 -1.69 1.68 10.60
CA LEU A 89 -1.84 3.14 10.75
C LEU A 89 -2.60 3.66 9.53
N SER A 90 -3.80 4.21 9.78
CA SER A 90 -4.56 4.94 8.77
C SER A 90 -4.41 6.43 9.05
N ALA A 91 -3.67 7.14 8.20
CA ALA A 91 -3.70 8.59 8.17
C ALA A 91 -4.89 8.98 7.29
N GLY A 92 -5.99 9.43 7.91
CA GLY A 92 -7.08 10.07 7.19
C GLY A 92 -6.53 11.22 6.36
N ASN A 93 -6.82 11.22 5.07
CA ASN A 93 -6.34 12.20 4.10
C ASN A 93 -6.66 13.63 4.57
N HIS A 94 -5.71 14.55 4.40
CA HIS A 94 -5.84 15.97 4.70
C HIS A 94 -6.20 16.78 3.44
#